data_AF-A0A4Q3Y4W5-F1
#
_entry.id   AF-A0A4Q3Y4W5-F1
#
_cell.length_a   1.000
_cell.length_b   1.000
_cell.length_c   1.000
_cell.angle_alpha   90.00
_cell.angle_beta   90.00
_cell.angle_gamma   90.00
#
_symmetry.space_group_name_H-M   'P 1'
#
loop_
_entity.id
_entity.type
_entity.pdbx_description
1 polymer ?
#
loop_
_entity_poly.entity_id
_entity_poly.type
_entity_poly.pdbx_seq_one_letter_code
_entity_poly.pdbx_strand_id
1 'polypeptide(L)'
;MLVQNFGGFTPSLPGIDIRFPSPEHLAHFEIAWSRQARPPLPDDHPDRLGLICVGTVVEHELRHFHDFLLNRDMLLTSWLRRRMSLNALPAIIWLMKSEAFDVIPYPVIDWAKLPERARAGRRAELSPILPEKRRRFWNPRMLPARITAPKSAIVDPPRTEAEAEEMIRTGLKAVRGDLATIAPLRYGLDNTPLGQGRFTPRFAYELSALNAQFHSVIKTYGFDEGREFLSMLADQGTTYSRLFIEAMELFTGARRSDAARLEPIHLPRLSAVATWIMTGCAEDGTKGGPATRLATLMDQTRAAWDSVFPDGLSPAALMDHWDEQTGAVPFRQSLERTQKELENHLAAARILFGAFAKEAAHQLEAVSTYDAVLSCRRALIDAVIADPLTYVDPGLWMENLGNWPQCPVHMKFSAGRFGLPRAHFANYPDDTRYNLSSAVPPEHADSHVGDAYLRSFFPSLHDIPSAPVIKHQQINLLFELLVEPESVRPIDAMALRDFAETNWGKTLVQLL
;
A
#
# COMPACT_ATOMS: atom_id res chain seq x y z
N MET A 1 3.66 17.41 -16.78
CA MET A 1 4.87 16.85 -16.14
C MET A 1 4.42 16.40 -14.75
N LEU A 2 4.35 15.09 -14.50
CA LEU A 2 3.86 14.55 -13.22
C LEU A 2 4.85 14.95 -12.13
N VAL A 3 4.38 15.47 -10.99
CA VAL A 3 5.23 15.60 -9.80
C VAL A 3 5.94 14.27 -9.59
N GLN A 4 7.27 14.35 -9.49
CA GLN A 4 8.09 13.19 -9.21
C GLN A 4 7.55 12.54 -7.95
N ASN A 5 7.21 11.26 -8.03
CA ASN A 5 6.69 10.54 -6.88
C ASN A 5 7.88 10.29 -5.93
N PHE A 6 8.08 11.20 -4.98
CA PHE A 6 9.16 11.17 -3.99
C PHE A 6 8.95 10.09 -2.92
N GLY A 7 7.72 9.57 -2.79
CA GLY A 7 7.36 8.60 -1.78
C GLY A 7 6.64 7.38 -2.36
N GLY A 8 6.41 6.38 -1.53
CA GLY A 8 5.41 5.37 -1.82
C GLY A 8 5.26 4.34 -0.71
N PHE A 9 4.05 4.27 -0.16
CA PHE A 9 3.63 3.21 0.74
C PHE A 9 3.21 1.95 -0.03
N THR A 10 3.71 0.78 0.40
CA THR A 10 3.36 -0.51 -0.20
C THR A 10 2.60 -1.39 0.79
N PRO A 11 1.27 -1.56 0.67
CA PRO A 11 0.48 -2.34 1.65
C PRO A 11 0.83 -3.84 1.74
N SER A 12 1.40 -4.43 0.68
CA SER A 12 1.81 -5.85 0.67
C SER A 12 3.05 -6.09 1.54
N LEU A 13 3.84 -5.04 1.76
CA LEU A 13 5.05 -4.98 2.57
C LEU A 13 5.07 -3.66 3.33
N PRO A 14 4.38 -3.59 4.48
CA PRO A 14 4.17 -2.32 5.17
C PRO A 14 5.50 -1.67 5.49
N GLY A 15 5.72 -0.56 4.81
CA GLY A 15 6.98 0.14 4.71
C GLY A 15 6.83 1.26 3.68
N ILE A 16 7.73 2.23 3.76
CA ILE A 16 7.69 3.43 2.93
C ILE A 16 8.95 3.50 2.08
N ASP A 17 8.75 3.77 0.79
CA ASP A 17 9.82 4.13 -0.13
C ASP A 17 9.98 5.64 -0.10
N ILE A 18 11.22 6.13 -0.11
CA ILE A 18 11.52 7.53 -0.43
C ILE A 18 12.55 7.57 -1.55
N ARG A 19 12.31 8.39 -2.55
CA ARG A 19 13.10 8.48 -3.78
C ARG A 19 13.75 9.84 -3.87
N PHE A 20 15.06 9.82 -4.10
CA PHE A 20 15.86 11.02 -4.28
C PHE A 20 16.31 11.11 -5.74
N PRO A 21 15.85 12.12 -6.50
CA PRO A 21 16.23 12.30 -7.89
C PRO A 21 17.61 12.95 -8.05
N SER A 22 18.11 13.66 -7.02
CA SER A 22 19.43 14.29 -7.02
C SER A 22 20.00 14.39 -5.59
N PRO A 23 21.32 14.60 -5.43
CA PRO A 23 21.94 14.87 -4.14
C PRO A 23 21.37 16.11 -3.43
N GLU A 24 20.92 17.10 -4.20
CA GLU A 24 20.28 18.31 -3.67
C GLU A 24 18.96 18.01 -2.95
N HIS A 25 18.12 17.15 -3.52
CA HIS A 25 16.89 16.71 -2.86
C HIS A 25 17.15 15.95 -1.57
N LEU A 26 18.22 15.16 -1.53
CA LEU A 26 18.64 14.49 -0.30
C LEU A 26 19.11 15.49 0.75
N ALA A 27 19.96 16.45 0.37
CA ALA A 27 20.43 17.47 1.30
C ALA A 27 19.26 18.27 1.88
N HIS A 28 18.30 18.66 1.04
CA HIS A 28 17.09 19.36 1.46
C HIS A 28 16.23 18.51 2.39
N PHE A 29 16.06 17.22 2.08
CA PHE A 29 15.39 16.26 2.95
C PHE A 29 16.07 16.15 4.31
N GLU A 30 17.40 15.98 4.36
CA GLU A 30 18.14 15.84 5.62
C GLU A 30 18.04 17.09 6.50
N ILE A 31 18.04 18.27 5.89
CA ILE A 31 17.83 19.54 6.59
C ILE A 31 16.40 19.59 7.16
N ALA A 32 15.38 19.38 6.33
CA ALA A 32 13.98 19.40 6.75
C ALA A 32 13.72 18.37 7.86
N TRP A 33 14.27 17.17 7.71
CA TRP A 33 14.19 16.07 8.64
C TRP A 33 14.86 16.34 9.98
N SER A 34 16.04 16.97 9.97
CA SER A 34 16.77 17.29 11.19
C SER A 34 16.03 18.26 12.12
N ARG A 35 15.00 18.95 11.61
CA ARG A 35 14.21 19.98 12.33
C ARG A 35 15.07 21.12 12.92
N GLN A 36 16.36 21.20 12.58
CA GLN A 36 17.33 22.07 13.25
C GLN A 36 17.47 23.45 12.60
N ALA A 37 17.09 23.63 11.33
CA ALA A 37 16.99 24.96 10.71
C ALA A 37 16.15 24.89 9.43
N ARG A 38 15.30 25.90 9.23
CA ARG A 38 14.49 26.07 8.01
C ARG A 38 15.41 26.46 6.87
N PRO A 39 15.56 25.66 5.80
CA PRO A 39 16.21 26.15 4.61
C PRO A 39 15.26 27.19 3.98
N PRO A 40 15.68 28.44 3.77
CA PRO A 40 14.95 29.30 2.85
C PRO A 40 14.98 28.60 1.49
N LEU A 41 13.81 28.27 0.96
CA LEU A 41 13.70 27.84 -0.42
C LEU A 41 14.03 29.08 -1.28
N PRO A 42 14.99 29.01 -2.22
CA PRO A 42 15.19 30.11 -3.15
C PRO A 42 13.90 30.33 -3.96
N ASP A 43 13.40 31.56 -3.98
CA ASP A 43 12.14 31.90 -4.68
C ASP A 43 12.19 31.60 -6.19
N ASP A 44 13.39 31.50 -6.76
CA ASP A 44 13.66 31.23 -8.17
C ASP A 44 14.15 29.79 -8.45
N HIS A 45 14.09 28.89 -7.46
CA HIS A 45 14.57 27.52 -7.66
C HIS A 45 13.70 26.79 -8.70
N PRO A 46 14.28 26.24 -9.79
CA PRO A 46 13.51 25.64 -10.89
C PRO A 46 12.73 24.40 -10.47
N ASP A 47 13.10 23.76 -9.36
CA ASP A 47 12.40 22.62 -8.76
C ASP A 47 12.00 22.91 -7.30
N ARG A 48 11.62 24.16 -6.97
CA ARG A 48 11.17 24.55 -5.63
C ARG A 48 10.11 23.58 -5.08
N LEU A 49 9.21 23.15 -5.95
CA LEU A 49 8.17 22.18 -5.64
C LEU A 49 8.73 20.80 -5.26
N GLY A 50 9.68 20.27 -6.01
CA GLY A 50 10.33 19.00 -5.68
C GLY A 50 10.96 19.03 -4.29
N LEU A 51 11.55 20.17 -3.93
CA LEU A 51 12.12 20.40 -2.60
C LEU A 51 11.05 20.45 -1.50
N ILE A 52 9.91 21.14 -1.72
CA ILE A 52 8.78 21.15 -0.77
C ILE A 52 8.25 19.72 -0.55
N CYS A 53 8.02 18.99 -1.64
CA CYS A 53 7.49 17.63 -1.61
C CYS A 53 8.44 16.66 -0.91
N VAL A 54 9.74 16.67 -1.26
CA VAL A 54 10.72 15.76 -0.63
C VAL A 54 10.90 16.07 0.85
N GLY A 55 10.92 17.35 1.24
CA GLY A 55 11.10 17.72 2.65
C GLY A 55 9.90 17.41 3.56
N THR A 56 8.74 17.07 2.99
CA THR A 56 7.50 16.73 3.73
C THR A 56 6.98 15.33 3.43
N VAL A 57 7.77 14.53 2.71
CA VAL A 57 7.36 13.20 2.25
C VAL A 57 7.22 12.20 3.39
N VAL A 58 7.98 12.35 4.48
CA VAL A 58 7.91 11.40 5.61
C VAL A 58 6.56 11.48 6.29
N GLU A 59 6.04 12.69 6.54
CA GLU A 59 4.72 12.87 7.12
C GLU A 59 3.63 12.27 6.22
N HIS A 60 3.74 12.48 4.90
CA HIS A 60 2.80 11.91 3.94
C HIS A 60 2.77 10.37 4.00
N GLU A 61 3.94 9.74 3.89
CA GLU A 61 4.04 8.28 3.78
C GLU A 61 3.80 7.57 5.13
N LEU A 62 4.25 8.15 6.25
CA LEU A 62 3.90 7.61 7.57
C LEU A 62 2.41 7.71 7.84
N ARG A 63 1.73 8.76 7.35
CA ARG A 63 0.28 8.85 7.48
C ARG A 63 -0.42 7.74 6.71
N HIS A 64 0.01 7.43 5.49
CA HIS A 64 -0.47 6.25 4.77
C HIS A 64 -0.29 4.94 5.56
N PHE A 65 0.86 4.76 6.21
CA PHE A 65 1.10 3.59 7.04
C PHE A 65 0.13 3.50 8.23
N HIS A 66 -0.07 4.58 8.98
CA HIS A 66 -1.01 4.57 10.12
C HIS A 66 -2.45 4.36 9.67
N ASP A 67 -2.86 5.00 8.58
CA ASP A 67 -4.20 4.84 8.02
C ASP A 67 -4.44 3.41 7.50
N PHE A 68 -3.41 2.79 6.93
CA PHE A 68 -3.41 1.36 6.61
C PHE A 68 -3.63 0.49 7.86
N LEU A 69 -3.00 0.82 8.99
CA LEU A 69 -3.20 0.11 10.25
C LEU A 69 -4.62 0.30 10.80
N LEU A 70 -5.24 1.48 10.64
CA LEU A 70 -6.62 1.69 11.08
C LEU A 70 -7.63 0.96 10.18
N ASN A 71 -7.35 0.88 8.88
CA ASN A 71 -8.33 0.37 7.92
C ASN A 71 -8.38 -1.16 7.82
N ARG A 72 -9.53 -1.72 8.21
CA ARG A 72 -9.85 -3.15 8.09
C ARG A 72 -9.68 -3.68 6.67
N ASP A 73 -10.28 -3.03 5.69
CA ASP A 73 -10.38 -3.55 4.32
C ASP A 73 -9.00 -3.64 3.64
N MET A 74 -8.09 -2.71 3.93
CA MET A 74 -6.70 -2.76 3.45
C MET A 74 -5.88 -3.82 4.16
N LEU A 75 -6.01 -3.95 5.47
CA LEU A 75 -5.32 -5.02 6.21
C LEU A 75 -5.79 -6.39 5.77
N LEU A 76 -7.10 -6.57 5.61
CA LEU A 76 -7.69 -7.80 5.10
C LEU A 76 -7.25 -8.04 3.65
N THR A 77 -7.25 -7.02 2.80
CA THR A 77 -6.73 -7.13 1.42
C THR A 77 -5.25 -7.54 1.42
N SER A 78 -4.42 -6.93 2.25
CA SER A 78 -2.98 -7.25 2.38
C SER A 78 -2.79 -8.70 2.85
N TRP A 79 -3.55 -9.13 3.85
CA TRP A 79 -3.55 -10.52 4.31
C TRP A 79 -3.98 -11.50 3.21
N LEU A 80 -5.08 -11.21 2.52
CA LEU A 80 -5.60 -12.06 1.45
C LEU A 80 -4.59 -12.17 0.30
N ARG A 81 -3.97 -11.07 -0.14
CA ARG A 81 -2.90 -11.12 -1.16
C ARG A 81 -1.72 -11.98 -0.71
N ARG A 82 -1.31 -11.85 0.54
CA ARG A 82 -0.23 -12.66 1.12
C ARG A 82 -0.63 -14.14 1.14
N ARG A 83 -1.81 -14.47 1.65
CA ARG A 83 -2.35 -15.84 1.65
C ARG A 83 -2.45 -16.43 0.24
N MET A 84 -2.86 -15.64 -0.75
CA MET A 84 -2.88 -16.06 -2.15
C MET A 84 -1.48 -16.39 -2.65
N SER A 85 -0.49 -15.54 -2.38
CA SER A 85 0.91 -15.78 -2.75
C SER A 85 1.43 -17.08 -2.13
N LEU A 86 1.12 -17.31 -0.86
CA LEU A 86 1.45 -18.55 -0.15
C LEU A 86 0.77 -19.79 -0.72
N ASN A 87 -0.51 -19.68 -1.11
CA ASN A 87 -1.26 -20.78 -1.74
C ASN A 87 -0.77 -21.07 -3.17
N ALA A 88 -0.19 -20.08 -3.86
CA ALA A 88 0.34 -20.22 -5.21
C ALA A 88 1.78 -20.75 -5.23
N LEU A 89 2.58 -20.47 -4.19
CA LEU A 89 4.01 -20.77 -4.16
C LEU A 89 4.35 -22.26 -4.40
N PRO A 90 3.70 -23.26 -3.75
CA PRO A 90 3.99 -24.67 -4.03
C PRO A 90 3.71 -25.07 -5.48
N ALA A 91 2.63 -24.54 -6.05
CA ALA A 91 2.28 -24.74 -7.45
C ALA A 91 3.33 -24.13 -8.40
N ILE A 92 3.78 -22.91 -8.11
CA ILE A 92 4.83 -22.23 -8.89
C ILE A 92 6.14 -23.02 -8.82
N ILE A 93 6.60 -23.39 -7.62
CA ILE A 93 7.85 -24.16 -7.43
C ILE A 93 7.80 -25.49 -8.18
N TRP A 94 6.69 -26.21 -8.13
CA TRP A 94 6.55 -27.48 -8.84
C TRP A 94 6.54 -27.28 -10.36
N LEU A 95 5.78 -26.30 -10.87
CA LEU A 95 5.75 -25.95 -12.29
C LEU A 95 7.15 -25.58 -12.80
N MET A 96 7.97 -24.93 -11.99
CA MET A 96 9.36 -24.62 -12.34
C MET A 96 10.27 -25.84 -12.42
N LYS A 97 10.14 -26.78 -11.47
CA LYS A 97 11.01 -27.97 -11.40
C LYS A 97 10.63 -29.05 -12.40
N SER A 98 9.41 -29.00 -12.94
CA SER A 98 8.93 -30.02 -13.85
C SER A 98 9.47 -29.80 -15.27
N GLU A 99 10.05 -30.86 -15.85
CA GLU A 99 10.45 -30.89 -17.25
C GLU A 99 9.25 -30.96 -18.21
N ALA A 100 8.06 -31.28 -17.70
CA ALA A 100 6.83 -31.37 -18.48
C ALA A 100 6.20 -30.00 -18.79
N PHE A 101 6.66 -28.93 -18.14
CA PHE A 101 6.11 -27.57 -18.28
C PHE A 101 7.23 -26.58 -18.63
N ASP A 102 7.14 -25.98 -19.81
CA ASP A 102 8.06 -24.91 -20.22
C ASP A 102 7.39 -23.53 -20.23
N VAL A 103 6.07 -23.46 -20.00
CA VAL A 103 5.32 -22.21 -20.06
C VAL A 103 4.17 -22.15 -19.05
N ILE A 104 4.06 -21.01 -18.38
CA ILE A 104 2.93 -20.60 -17.53
C ILE A 104 2.12 -19.52 -18.27
N PRO A 105 0.79 -19.66 -18.45
CA PRO A 105 -0.03 -18.62 -19.09
C PRO A 105 -0.08 -17.36 -18.24
N TYR A 106 0.06 -16.19 -18.87
CA TYR A 106 0.07 -14.89 -18.21
C TYR A 106 -1.07 -13.99 -18.74
N PRO A 107 -1.86 -13.34 -17.86
CA PRO A 107 -1.94 -13.56 -16.41
C PRO A 107 -2.63 -14.89 -16.08
N VAL A 108 -2.12 -15.62 -15.07
CA VAL A 108 -2.60 -16.97 -14.70
C VAL A 108 -4.07 -16.93 -14.29
N ILE A 109 -4.48 -15.86 -13.61
CA ILE A 109 -5.85 -15.65 -13.15
C ILE A 109 -6.82 -15.43 -14.30
N ASP A 110 -6.47 -14.58 -15.26
CA ASP A 110 -7.37 -14.27 -16.36
C ASP A 110 -7.54 -15.48 -17.27
N TRP A 111 -6.46 -16.23 -17.47
CA TRP A 111 -6.54 -17.57 -18.05
C TRP A 111 -7.48 -18.49 -17.24
N ALA A 112 -7.36 -18.50 -15.91
CA ALA A 112 -8.22 -19.31 -15.04
C ALA A 112 -9.71 -18.89 -15.10
N LYS A 113 -10.02 -17.62 -15.36
CA LYS A 113 -11.39 -17.08 -15.51
C LYS A 113 -12.05 -17.49 -16.84
N LEU A 114 -11.27 -17.74 -17.90
CA LEU A 114 -11.82 -18.05 -19.22
C LEU A 114 -12.57 -19.40 -19.24
N PRO A 115 -13.74 -19.48 -19.90
CA PRO A 115 -14.39 -20.75 -20.22
C PRO A 115 -13.46 -21.66 -21.03
N GLU A 116 -13.66 -22.98 -20.92
CA GLU A 116 -12.85 -24.00 -21.58
C GLU A 116 -12.68 -23.77 -23.10
N ARG A 117 -13.79 -23.46 -23.77
CA ARG A 117 -13.80 -23.13 -25.20
C ARG A 117 -12.96 -21.89 -25.55
N ALA A 118 -13.02 -20.85 -24.72
CA ALA A 118 -12.26 -19.62 -24.94
C ALA A 118 -10.75 -19.84 -24.73
N ARG A 119 -10.37 -20.67 -23.74
CA ARG A 119 -8.98 -21.09 -23.56
C ARG A 119 -8.46 -21.93 -24.72
N ALA A 120 -9.27 -22.86 -25.23
CA ALA A 120 -8.90 -23.69 -26.38
C ALA A 120 -8.69 -22.82 -27.65
N GLY A 121 -9.56 -21.83 -27.87
CA GLY A 121 -9.40 -20.85 -28.94
C GLY A 121 -8.09 -20.07 -28.81
N ARG A 122 -7.81 -19.49 -27.64
CA ARG A 122 -6.57 -18.73 -27.39
C ARG A 122 -5.31 -19.58 -27.50
N ARG A 123 -5.40 -20.88 -27.17
CA ARG A 123 -4.31 -21.84 -27.41
C ARG A 123 -4.06 -22.06 -28.90
N ALA A 124 -5.12 -22.23 -29.68
CA ALA A 124 -5.02 -22.39 -31.13
C ALA A 124 -4.45 -21.14 -31.80
N GLU A 125 -4.78 -19.95 -31.29
CA GLU A 125 -4.22 -18.67 -31.74
C GLU A 125 -2.72 -18.51 -31.45
N LEU A 126 -2.26 -18.98 -30.28
CA LEU A 126 -0.87 -18.82 -29.84
C LEU A 126 0.07 -19.92 -30.34
N SER A 127 -0.44 -21.13 -30.60
CA SER A 127 0.34 -22.29 -31.07
C SER A 127 1.25 -22.02 -32.29
N PRO A 128 0.82 -21.27 -33.33
CA PRO A 128 1.65 -20.97 -34.49
C PRO A 128 2.85 -20.06 -34.18
N ILE A 129 2.72 -19.18 -33.18
CA ILE A 129 3.70 -18.15 -32.82
C ILE A 129 4.84 -18.76 -31.97
N LEU A 130 4.61 -19.92 -31.37
CA LEU A 130 5.58 -20.59 -30.52
C LEU A 130 6.61 -21.37 -31.35
N PRO A 131 7.91 -21.33 -30.97
CA PRO A 131 8.95 -22.13 -31.60
C PRO A 131 8.58 -23.62 -31.60
N GLU A 132 8.80 -24.31 -32.72
CA GLU A 132 8.34 -25.69 -32.96
C GLU A 132 8.82 -26.70 -31.89
N LYS A 133 10.06 -26.54 -31.40
CA LYS A 133 10.62 -27.35 -30.29
C LYS A 133 9.86 -27.20 -28.97
N ARG A 134 9.13 -26.10 -28.79
CA ARG A 134 8.37 -25.74 -27.57
C ARG A 134 6.86 -25.95 -27.71
N ARG A 135 6.33 -26.11 -28.94
CA ARG A 135 4.89 -26.38 -29.18
C ARG A 135 4.39 -27.65 -28.47
N ARG A 136 5.23 -28.69 -28.37
CA ARG A 136 4.92 -29.96 -27.69
C ARG A 136 4.81 -29.84 -26.16
N PHE A 137 5.37 -28.78 -25.58
CA PHE A 137 5.39 -28.54 -24.12
C PHE A 137 4.37 -27.47 -23.69
N TRP A 138 3.61 -26.92 -24.65
CA TRP A 138 2.51 -26.00 -24.40
C TRP A 138 1.22 -26.76 -24.08
N ASN A 139 1.16 -27.37 -22.90
CA ASN A 139 -0.05 -28.05 -22.44
C ASN A 139 -0.56 -27.50 -21.11
N PRO A 140 -1.01 -26.22 -21.04
CA PRO A 140 -1.60 -25.68 -19.82
C PRO A 140 -2.87 -26.48 -19.49
N ARG A 141 -2.85 -27.20 -18.36
CA ARG A 141 -3.99 -28.03 -17.92
C ARG A 141 -5.16 -27.18 -17.42
N MET A 142 -6.33 -27.81 -17.35
CA MET A 142 -7.61 -27.17 -17.04
C MET A 142 -7.74 -26.76 -15.57
N LEU A 143 -8.46 -25.65 -15.32
CA LEU A 143 -8.98 -25.31 -13.99
C LEU A 143 -10.51 -25.30 -14.04
N PRO A 144 -11.20 -25.92 -13.05
CA PRO A 144 -12.66 -25.97 -13.04
C PRO A 144 -13.30 -24.57 -12.97
N ALA A 145 -14.44 -24.39 -13.64
CA ALA A 145 -15.11 -23.09 -13.76
C ALA A 145 -15.81 -22.62 -12.47
N ARG A 146 -16.32 -23.55 -11.65
CA ARG A 146 -17.04 -23.28 -10.39
C ARG A 146 -16.42 -24.04 -9.24
N ILE A 147 -16.06 -23.34 -8.16
CA ILE A 147 -15.44 -23.97 -7.01
C ILE A 147 -15.82 -23.23 -5.72
N THR A 148 -16.42 -23.95 -4.79
CA THR A 148 -16.39 -23.66 -3.35
C THR A 148 -14.95 -23.83 -2.87
N ALA A 149 -14.24 -22.73 -2.64
CA ALA A 149 -12.83 -22.75 -2.28
C ALA A 149 -12.63 -23.21 -0.83
N PRO A 150 -11.72 -24.15 -0.54
CA PRO A 150 -11.18 -24.30 0.80
C PRO A 150 -10.41 -23.03 1.18
N LYS A 151 -10.49 -22.61 2.45
CA LYS A 151 -9.85 -21.37 2.96
C LYS A 151 -8.31 -21.39 2.90
N SER A 152 -7.71 -22.54 2.58
CA SER A 152 -6.27 -22.72 2.42
C SER A 152 -5.92 -24.02 1.70
N ALA A 153 -4.79 -24.04 0.99
CA ALA A 153 -4.20 -25.24 0.43
C ALA A 153 -2.86 -25.52 1.14
N ILE A 154 -2.86 -26.38 2.16
CA ILE A 154 -1.61 -27.07 2.53
C ILE A 154 -1.72 -28.47 1.96
N VAL A 155 -0.78 -28.80 1.09
CA VAL A 155 -0.59 -30.15 0.58
C VAL A 155 0.90 -30.43 0.69
N ASP A 156 1.25 -31.63 1.19
CA ASP A 156 2.63 -32.12 1.13
C ASP A 156 3.19 -31.94 -0.30
N PRO A 157 4.51 -31.74 -0.44
CA PRO A 157 5.12 -31.71 -1.77
C PRO A 157 4.70 -32.98 -2.52
N PRO A 158 4.10 -32.81 -3.71
CA PRO A 158 3.48 -33.93 -4.41
C PRO A 158 4.56 -34.93 -4.80
N ARG A 159 4.34 -36.20 -4.50
CA ARG A 159 5.23 -37.31 -4.83
C ARG A 159 4.89 -37.88 -6.21
N THR A 160 3.69 -37.60 -6.71
CA THR A 160 3.21 -38.00 -8.03
C THR A 160 2.67 -36.82 -8.84
N GLU A 161 2.58 -36.97 -10.16
CA GLU A 161 1.98 -35.96 -11.04
C GLU A 161 0.50 -35.70 -10.71
N ALA A 162 -0.23 -36.74 -10.30
CA ALA A 162 -1.65 -36.63 -9.91
C ALA A 162 -1.83 -35.84 -8.61
N GLU A 163 -0.97 -36.07 -7.60
CA GLU A 163 -0.94 -35.27 -6.37
C GLU A 163 -0.59 -33.82 -6.66
N ALA A 164 0.34 -33.58 -7.60
CA ALA A 164 0.72 -32.24 -8.00
C ALA A 164 -0.43 -31.50 -8.68
N GLU A 165 -1.18 -32.21 -9.54
CA GLU A 165 -2.35 -31.65 -10.19
C GLU A 165 -3.42 -31.24 -9.17
N GLU A 166 -3.70 -32.08 -8.17
CA GLU A 166 -4.69 -31.73 -7.15
C GLU A 166 -4.20 -30.61 -6.23
N MET A 167 -2.90 -30.55 -5.90
CA MET A 167 -2.29 -29.43 -5.18
C MET A 167 -2.44 -28.12 -5.95
N ILE A 168 -2.05 -28.08 -7.22
CA ILE A 168 -2.16 -26.90 -8.09
C ILE A 168 -3.61 -26.45 -8.18
N ARG A 169 -4.52 -27.40 -8.40
CA ARG A 169 -5.95 -27.15 -8.48
C ARG A 169 -6.47 -26.54 -7.17
N THR A 170 -6.05 -27.06 -6.01
CA THR A 170 -6.47 -26.58 -4.69
C THR A 170 -5.88 -25.21 -4.34
N GLY A 171 -4.62 -24.97 -4.66
CA GLY A 171 -3.99 -23.64 -4.50
C GLY A 171 -4.70 -22.58 -5.34
N LEU A 172 -4.97 -22.86 -6.61
CA LEU A 172 -5.66 -21.92 -7.51
C LEU A 172 -7.14 -21.71 -7.13
N LYS A 173 -7.79 -22.71 -6.55
CA LYS A 173 -9.12 -22.56 -5.92
C LYS A 173 -9.09 -21.53 -4.80
N ALA A 174 -8.15 -21.69 -3.87
CA ALA A 174 -8.00 -20.78 -2.73
C ALA A 174 -7.66 -19.35 -3.22
N VAL A 175 -6.74 -19.23 -4.18
CA VAL A 175 -6.36 -17.94 -4.80
C VAL A 175 -7.57 -17.24 -5.43
N ARG A 176 -8.44 -17.97 -6.15
CA ARG A 176 -9.66 -17.39 -6.74
C ARG A 176 -10.67 -16.93 -5.69
N GLY A 177 -10.82 -17.69 -4.59
CA GLY A 177 -11.70 -17.31 -3.49
C GLY A 177 -11.26 -16.01 -2.82
N ASP A 178 -9.94 -15.85 -2.63
CA ASP A 178 -9.36 -14.65 -2.04
C ASP A 178 -9.50 -13.43 -2.97
N LEU A 179 -9.27 -13.59 -4.27
CA LEU A 179 -9.52 -12.53 -5.26
C LEU A 179 -10.97 -12.06 -5.29
N ALA A 180 -11.91 -13.00 -5.26
CA ALA A 180 -13.34 -12.67 -5.22
C ALA A 180 -13.69 -11.88 -3.95
N THR A 181 -12.97 -12.13 -2.85
CA THR A 181 -13.12 -11.38 -1.60
C THR A 181 -12.48 -9.99 -1.67
N ILE A 182 -11.33 -9.85 -2.33
CA ILE A 182 -10.61 -8.57 -2.50
C ILE A 182 -11.38 -7.58 -3.39
N ALA A 183 -12.05 -8.06 -4.44
CA ALA A 183 -12.71 -7.20 -5.42
C ALA A 183 -13.67 -6.15 -4.80
N PRO A 184 -14.64 -6.52 -3.95
CA PRO A 184 -15.51 -5.53 -3.30
C PRO A 184 -14.77 -4.62 -2.30
N LEU A 185 -13.69 -5.11 -1.67
CA LEU A 185 -12.88 -4.31 -0.74
C LEU A 185 -12.06 -3.21 -1.44
N ARG A 186 -11.64 -3.43 -2.69
CA ARG A 186 -10.85 -2.46 -3.47
C ARG A 186 -11.69 -1.42 -4.19
N TYR A 187 -12.80 -1.84 -4.78
CA TYR A 187 -13.56 -1.00 -5.69
C TYR A 187 -14.84 -0.44 -5.04
N GLY A 188 -15.18 -0.90 -3.83
CA GLY A 188 -16.52 -0.69 -3.28
C GLY A 188 -17.57 -1.50 -4.05
N LEU A 189 -18.80 -1.53 -3.55
CA LEU A 189 -19.86 -2.39 -4.09
C LEU A 189 -20.46 -1.92 -5.42
N ASP A 190 -20.22 -0.66 -5.82
CA ASP A 190 -20.89 -0.06 -6.97
C ASP A 190 -20.05 -0.11 -8.26
N ASN A 191 -20.35 -1.04 -9.18
CA ASN A 191 -19.60 -1.29 -10.42
C ASN A 191 -19.66 -0.17 -11.48
N THR A 192 -19.92 1.08 -11.11
CA THR A 192 -19.96 2.21 -12.04
C THR A 192 -18.59 2.44 -12.71
N PRO A 193 -18.52 2.68 -14.03
CA PRO A 193 -17.28 2.95 -14.74
C PRO A 193 -16.53 4.20 -14.23
N LEU A 194 -15.20 4.17 -14.35
CA LEU A 194 -14.23 5.19 -13.88
C LEU A 194 -14.51 6.64 -14.34
N GLY A 195 -15.41 6.87 -15.29
CA GLY A 195 -15.69 8.17 -15.89
C GLY A 195 -16.70 9.06 -15.16
N GLN A 196 -17.43 8.56 -14.15
CA GLN A 196 -18.47 9.31 -13.44
C GLN A 196 -18.16 9.61 -11.96
N GLY A 197 -16.88 9.58 -11.57
CA GLY A 197 -16.44 9.96 -10.22
C GLY A 197 -16.76 8.91 -9.16
N ARG A 198 -16.16 7.72 -9.29
CA ARG A 198 -16.26 6.67 -8.26
C ARG A 198 -15.25 6.94 -7.15
N PHE A 199 -15.71 7.15 -5.92
CA PHE A 199 -14.85 7.14 -4.74
C PHE A 199 -14.41 5.69 -4.45
N THR A 200 -13.14 5.39 -4.69
CA THR A 200 -12.47 4.19 -4.15
C THR A 200 -11.89 4.48 -2.77
N PRO A 201 -11.68 3.46 -1.91
CA PRO A 201 -10.98 3.62 -0.64
C PRO A 201 -9.62 4.32 -0.78
N ARG A 202 -8.93 4.16 -1.93
CA ARG A 202 -7.65 4.84 -2.19
C ARG A 202 -7.71 6.36 -1.98
N PHE A 203 -8.83 6.98 -2.34
CA PHE A 203 -9.02 8.42 -2.17
C PHE A 203 -9.04 8.87 -0.71
N ALA A 204 -9.54 8.03 0.21
CA ALA A 204 -9.58 8.34 1.63
C ALA A 204 -8.18 8.45 2.24
N TYR A 205 -7.26 7.56 1.84
CA TYR A 205 -5.88 7.58 2.33
C TYR A 205 -5.11 8.79 1.82
N GLU A 206 -5.29 9.11 0.53
CA GLU A 206 -4.65 10.27 -0.10
C GLU A 206 -5.18 11.57 0.51
N LEU A 207 -6.47 11.64 0.86
CA LEU A 207 -7.04 12.77 1.59
C LEU A 207 -6.33 13.01 2.93
N SER A 208 -6.16 11.95 3.71
CA SER A 208 -5.51 12.00 5.03
C SER A 208 -4.02 12.35 4.92
N ALA A 209 -3.30 11.70 4.00
CA ALA A 209 -1.87 11.92 3.78
C ALA A 209 -1.58 13.31 3.21
N LEU A 210 -2.37 13.81 2.25
CA LEU A 210 -2.25 15.18 1.74
C LEU A 210 -2.58 16.21 2.82
N ASN A 211 -3.52 15.94 3.73
CA ASN A 211 -3.80 16.83 4.85
C ASN A 211 -2.61 16.92 5.83
N ALA A 212 -1.99 15.77 6.15
CA ALA A 212 -0.79 15.73 6.97
C ALA A 212 0.39 16.42 6.29
N GLN A 213 0.60 16.18 4.99
CA GLN A 213 1.65 16.83 4.20
C GLN A 213 1.44 18.34 4.11
N PHE A 214 0.22 18.80 3.82
CA PHE A 214 -0.11 20.22 3.77
C PHE A 214 0.18 20.92 5.10
N HIS A 215 -0.18 20.29 6.22
CA HIS A 215 0.16 20.82 7.54
C HIS A 215 1.68 20.82 7.78
N SER A 216 2.41 19.79 7.32
CA SER A 216 3.87 19.72 7.36
C SER A 216 4.51 20.86 6.55
N VAL A 217 3.98 21.19 5.37
CA VAL A 217 4.42 22.32 4.55
C VAL A 217 4.25 23.64 5.31
N ILE A 218 3.08 23.89 5.90
CA ILE A 218 2.83 25.11 6.68
C ILE A 218 3.76 25.20 7.88
N LYS A 219 3.94 24.10 8.61
CA LYS A 219 4.80 24.05 9.81
C LYS A 219 6.27 24.25 9.48
N THR A 220 6.72 23.72 8.34
CA THR A 220 8.14 23.71 7.94
C THR A 220 8.55 24.98 7.21
N TYR A 221 7.75 25.40 6.22
CA TYR A 221 8.10 26.49 5.31
C TYR A 221 7.27 27.74 5.54
N GLY A 222 6.00 27.60 5.92
CA GLY A 222 5.11 28.72 6.19
C GLY A 222 3.82 28.68 5.35
N PHE A 223 2.95 29.65 5.59
CA PHE A 223 1.66 29.73 4.90
C PHE A 223 1.78 30.05 3.41
N ASP A 224 2.82 30.76 3.00
CA ASP A 224 3.02 31.16 1.60
C ASP A 224 3.34 29.95 0.73
N GLU A 225 4.26 29.10 1.17
CA GLU A 225 4.54 27.80 0.55
C GLU A 225 3.35 26.85 0.64
N GLY A 226 2.56 26.93 1.72
CA GLY A 226 1.28 26.22 1.80
C GLY A 226 0.33 26.61 0.67
N ARG A 227 0.17 27.91 0.39
CA ARG A 227 -0.66 28.40 -0.72
C ARG A 227 -0.14 27.93 -2.06
N GLU A 228 1.18 27.99 -2.28
CA GLU A 228 1.81 27.52 -3.51
C GLU A 228 1.59 26.02 -3.71
N PHE A 229 1.76 25.21 -2.65
CA PHE A 229 1.48 23.78 -2.66
C PHE A 229 0.03 23.48 -3.06
N LEU A 230 -0.96 24.19 -2.49
CA LEU A 230 -2.36 24.01 -2.87
C LEU A 230 -2.66 24.44 -4.32
N SER A 231 -2.13 25.58 -4.75
CA SER A 231 -2.29 26.05 -6.15
C SER A 231 -1.77 25.01 -7.12
N MET A 232 -0.60 24.45 -6.81
CA MET A 232 0.05 23.42 -7.62
C MET A 232 -0.73 22.12 -7.64
N LEU A 233 -1.28 21.66 -6.51
CA LEU A 233 -2.21 20.53 -6.48
C LEU A 233 -3.42 20.78 -7.40
N ALA A 234 -3.95 22.01 -7.41
CA ALA A 234 -5.07 22.40 -8.28
C ALA A 234 -4.68 22.32 -9.76
N ASP A 235 -3.52 22.85 -10.11
CA ASP A 235 -3.00 22.91 -11.49
C ASP A 235 -2.68 21.53 -12.07
N GLN A 236 -2.23 20.58 -11.24
CA GLN A 236 -2.00 19.20 -11.67
C GLN A 236 -3.28 18.52 -12.19
N GLY A 237 -4.44 18.88 -11.62
CA GLY A 237 -5.73 18.35 -12.03
C GLY A 237 -5.93 16.84 -11.81
N THR A 238 -5.07 16.18 -11.01
CA THR A 238 -5.27 14.75 -10.71
C THR A 238 -6.60 14.55 -9.98
N THR A 239 -7.19 13.36 -10.08
CA THR A 239 -8.44 13.07 -9.36
C THR A 239 -8.26 13.16 -7.84
N TYR A 240 -7.08 12.82 -7.31
CA TYR A 240 -6.76 12.96 -5.88
C TYR A 240 -6.68 14.42 -5.45
N SER A 241 -5.97 15.24 -6.23
CA SER A 241 -5.82 16.66 -5.93
C SER A 241 -7.15 17.40 -5.98
N ARG A 242 -7.99 17.10 -6.98
CA ARG A 242 -9.34 17.68 -7.09
C ARG A 242 -10.22 17.30 -5.91
N LEU A 243 -10.20 16.04 -5.50
CA LEU A 243 -10.95 15.59 -4.33
C LEU A 243 -10.42 16.23 -3.04
N PHE A 244 -9.11 16.30 -2.86
CA PHE A 244 -8.51 16.93 -1.68
C PHE A 244 -8.97 18.39 -1.54
N ILE A 245 -8.90 19.15 -2.64
CA ILE A 245 -9.35 20.55 -2.67
C ILE A 245 -10.86 20.64 -2.40
N GLU A 246 -11.69 19.82 -3.05
CA GLU A 246 -13.14 19.82 -2.82
C GLU A 246 -13.49 19.45 -1.36
N ALA A 247 -12.83 18.44 -0.80
CA ALA A 247 -13.04 18.01 0.57
C ALA A 247 -12.55 19.06 1.57
N MET A 248 -11.44 19.75 1.29
CA MET A 248 -10.97 20.87 2.07
C MET A 248 -11.97 22.03 2.04
N GLU A 249 -12.44 22.45 0.85
CA GLU A 249 -13.45 23.50 0.70
C GLU A 249 -14.75 23.15 1.43
N LEU A 250 -15.20 21.90 1.27
CA LEU A 250 -16.41 21.40 1.90
C LEU A 250 -16.22 21.34 3.42
N PHE A 251 -15.38 20.46 3.95
CA PHE A 251 -15.33 20.11 5.37
C PHE A 251 -14.64 21.12 6.29
N THR A 252 -13.96 22.12 5.73
CA THR A 252 -13.37 23.20 6.54
C THR A 252 -14.18 24.49 6.48
N GLY A 253 -15.20 24.57 5.62
CA GLY A 253 -15.98 25.78 5.40
C GLY A 253 -15.24 26.86 4.60
N ALA A 254 -14.06 26.55 4.06
CA ALA A 254 -13.29 27.44 3.20
C ALA A 254 -13.99 27.56 1.83
N ARG A 255 -14.82 28.59 1.63
CA ARG A 255 -15.37 28.88 0.30
C ARG A 255 -14.26 29.33 -0.64
N ARG A 256 -14.30 28.86 -1.89
CA ARG A 256 -13.35 29.14 -2.98
C ARG A 256 -13.05 30.64 -3.23
N SER A 257 -13.91 31.56 -2.77
CA SER A 257 -13.70 33.02 -2.84
C SER A 257 -12.78 33.59 -1.76
N ASP A 258 -12.49 32.83 -0.69
CA ASP A 258 -11.66 33.24 0.44
C ASP A 258 -10.25 32.60 0.41
N ALA A 259 -9.81 32.05 -0.73
CA ALA A 259 -8.51 31.41 -0.91
C ALA A 259 -7.29 32.31 -0.52
N ALA A 260 -7.51 33.62 -0.36
CA ALA A 260 -6.51 34.55 0.18
C ALA A 260 -6.30 34.44 1.70
N ARG A 261 -7.19 33.76 2.45
CA ARG A 261 -7.08 33.53 3.90
C ARG A 261 -7.02 32.02 4.16
N LEU A 262 -5.82 31.47 4.37
CA LEU A 262 -5.64 30.10 4.86
C LEU A 262 -5.95 29.97 6.36
N GLU A 263 -6.05 31.09 7.08
CA GLU A 263 -6.28 31.14 8.54
C GLU A 263 -7.59 30.49 9.06
N PRO A 264 -8.72 30.39 8.31
CA PRO A 264 -9.91 29.69 8.77
C PRO A 264 -9.94 28.18 8.45
N ILE A 265 -8.91 27.60 7.83
CA ILE A 265 -8.93 26.17 7.46
C ILE A 265 -8.75 25.30 8.71
N HIS A 266 -9.83 24.67 9.16
CA HIS A 266 -9.80 23.76 10.30
C HIS A 266 -9.27 22.36 9.92
N LEU A 267 -7.98 22.25 9.65
CA LEU A 267 -7.30 21.00 9.24
C LEU A 267 -7.57 19.78 10.15
N PRO A 268 -7.73 19.94 11.48
CA PRO A 268 -8.15 18.83 12.34
C PRO A 268 -9.52 18.24 12.00
N ARG A 269 -10.48 19.02 11.47
CA ARG A 269 -11.79 18.50 11.04
C ARG A 269 -11.65 17.61 9.81
N LEU A 270 -10.86 18.04 8.82
CA LEU A 270 -10.60 17.25 7.61
C LEU A 270 -9.91 15.92 7.96
N SER A 271 -8.96 15.97 8.90
CA SER A 271 -8.30 14.76 9.42
C SER A 271 -9.25 13.85 10.20
N ALA A 272 -10.17 14.41 10.98
CA ALA A 272 -11.20 13.63 11.68
C ALA A 272 -12.14 12.93 10.68
N VAL A 273 -12.58 13.62 9.63
CA VAL A 273 -13.33 13.00 8.52
C VAL A 273 -12.54 11.85 7.92
N ALA A 274 -11.29 12.11 7.51
CA ALA A 274 -10.46 11.09 6.87
C ALA A 274 -10.21 9.88 7.79
N THR A 275 -10.02 10.11 9.09
CA THR A 275 -9.86 9.06 10.10
C THR A 275 -11.14 8.24 10.26
N TRP A 276 -12.28 8.90 10.50
CA TRP A 276 -13.56 8.24 10.78
C TRP A 276 -14.08 7.39 9.61
N ILE A 277 -13.85 7.80 8.36
CA ILE A 277 -14.25 6.98 7.22
C ILE A 277 -13.42 5.67 7.14
N MET A 278 -12.25 5.60 7.78
CA MET A 278 -11.39 4.41 7.77
C MET A 278 -11.67 3.43 8.92
N THR A 279 -12.45 3.82 9.92
CA THR A 279 -12.73 3.02 11.12
C THR A 279 -13.99 2.18 11.02
N GLY A 280 -14.41 1.75 9.82
CA GLY A 280 -15.58 0.87 9.65
C GLY A 280 -15.30 -0.62 9.89
N CYS A 281 -16.35 -1.39 10.19
CA CYS A 281 -16.26 -2.84 10.39
C CYS A 281 -17.23 -3.63 9.50
N ALA A 282 -17.07 -4.95 9.47
CA ALA A 282 -17.90 -5.84 8.67
C ALA A 282 -19.41 -5.80 9.04
N GLU A 283 -19.74 -5.51 10.30
CA GLU A 283 -21.13 -5.45 10.77
C GLU A 283 -21.90 -4.25 10.20
N ASP A 284 -21.20 -3.18 9.82
CA ASP A 284 -21.80 -2.05 9.11
C ASP A 284 -22.23 -2.42 7.68
N GLY A 285 -21.86 -3.62 7.20
CA GLY A 285 -22.09 -4.07 5.83
C GLY A 285 -21.54 -3.08 4.81
N THR A 286 -22.40 -2.58 3.94
CA THR A 286 -22.02 -1.63 2.88
C THR A 286 -21.68 -0.24 3.42
N LYS A 287 -22.18 0.10 4.62
CA LYS A 287 -21.96 1.40 5.29
C LYS A 287 -20.60 1.50 5.96
N GLY A 288 -19.91 0.37 6.17
CA GLY A 288 -18.58 0.34 6.79
C GLY A 288 -17.46 0.76 5.84
N GLY A 289 -17.72 0.74 4.52
CA GLY A 289 -16.71 1.06 3.52
C GLY A 289 -16.30 2.54 3.55
N PRO A 290 -15.00 2.89 3.46
CA PRO A 290 -14.54 4.27 3.49
C PRO A 290 -15.16 5.16 2.42
N ALA A 291 -15.36 4.62 1.21
CA ALA A 291 -16.01 5.32 0.12
C ALA A 291 -17.48 5.69 0.45
N THR A 292 -18.24 4.75 1.02
CA THR A 292 -19.64 4.96 1.40
C THR A 292 -19.74 5.99 2.54
N ARG A 293 -18.88 5.87 3.55
CA ARG A 293 -18.81 6.81 4.67
C ARG A 293 -18.47 8.22 4.20
N LEU A 294 -17.48 8.37 3.32
CA LEU A 294 -17.10 9.66 2.73
C LEU A 294 -18.25 10.27 1.92
N ALA A 295 -18.85 9.51 1.01
CA ALA A 295 -19.97 9.99 0.21
C ALA A 295 -21.15 10.43 1.08
N THR A 296 -21.48 9.65 2.11
CA THR A 296 -22.54 9.96 3.07
C THR A 296 -22.27 11.29 3.79
N LEU A 297 -21.05 11.48 4.32
CA LEU A 297 -20.68 12.74 4.97
C LEU A 297 -20.69 13.91 4.00
N MET A 298 -20.21 13.75 2.77
CA MET A 298 -20.25 14.82 1.76
C MET A 298 -21.69 15.26 1.47
N ASP A 299 -22.60 14.30 1.27
CA ASP A 299 -24.00 14.59 0.96
C ASP A 299 -24.74 15.22 2.16
N GLN A 300 -24.52 14.70 3.37
CA GLN A 300 -25.09 15.28 4.59
C GLN A 300 -24.55 16.68 4.84
N THR A 301 -23.26 16.92 4.59
CA THR A 301 -22.61 18.23 4.78
C THR A 301 -23.20 19.27 3.82
N ARG A 302 -23.42 18.88 2.55
CA ARG A 302 -24.08 19.73 1.56
C ARG A 302 -25.54 20.03 1.92
N ALA A 303 -26.24 19.08 2.53
CA ALA A 303 -27.64 19.22 2.89
C ALA A 303 -27.84 20.03 4.18
N ALA A 304 -27.01 19.81 5.20
CA ALA A 304 -27.18 20.38 6.54
C ALA A 304 -25.83 20.47 7.28
N TRP A 305 -25.06 21.52 6.99
CA TRP A 305 -23.74 21.79 7.60
C TRP A 305 -23.76 21.68 9.13
N ASP A 306 -24.64 22.44 9.80
CA ASP A 306 -24.70 22.54 11.27
C ASP A 306 -25.06 21.19 11.92
N SER A 307 -25.71 20.28 11.16
CA SER A 307 -26.02 18.94 11.64
C SER A 307 -24.81 18.01 11.58
N VAL A 308 -23.88 18.21 10.65
CA VAL A 308 -22.66 17.39 10.50
C VAL A 308 -21.52 17.94 11.33
N PHE A 309 -21.45 19.27 11.45
CA PHE A 309 -20.45 20.00 12.22
C PHE A 309 -21.10 20.91 13.28
N PRO A 310 -21.70 20.35 14.34
CA PRO A 310 -22.24 21.15 15.43
C PRO A 310 -21.18 22.04 16.07
N ASP A 311 -21.58 23.26 16.45
CA ASP A 311 -20.69 24.20 17.13
C ASP A 311 -20.19 23.65 18.48
N GLY A 312 -18.92 23.91 18.79
CA GLY A 312 -18.29 23.54 20.06
C GLY A 312 -17.81 22.10 20.18
N LEU A 313 -18.07 21.23 19.19
CA LEU A 313 -17.50 19.87 19.19
C LEU A 313 -16.03 19.88 18.76
N SER A 314 -15.21 19.14 19.51
CA SER A 314 -13.82 18.87 19.13
C SER A 314 -13.78 17.91 17.93
N PRO A 315 -12.67 17.88 17.15
CA PRO A 315 -12.49 16.91 16.07
C PRO A 315 -12.70 15.45 16.50
N ALA A 316 -12.29 15.10 17.72
CA ALA A 316 -12.55 13.78 18.29
C ALA A 316 -14.04 13.54 18.59
N ALA A 317 -14.74 14.52 19.18
CA ALA A 317 -16.16 14.42 19.49
C ALA A 317 -17.04 14.36 18.22
N LEU A 318 -16.59 14.92 17.10
CA LEU A 318 -17.26 14.78 15.81
C LEU A 318 -17.33 13.32 15.35
N MET A 319 -16.31 12.51 15.63
CA MET A 319 -16.32 11.09 15.26
C MET A 319 -17.43 10.32 15.98
N ASP A 320 -17.61 10.59 17.29
CA ASP A 320 -18.69 10.02 18.09
C ASP A 320 -20.07 10.48 17.61
N HIS A 321 -20.18 11.78 17.27
CA HIS A 321 -21.40 12.35 16.68
C HIS A 321 -21.77 11.68 15.35
N TRP A 322 -20.80 11.42 14.47
CA TRP A 322 -21.06 10.76 13.18
C TRP A 322 -21.42 9.28 13.32
N ASP A 323 -20.88 8.58 14.32
CA ASP A 323 -21.30 7.20 14.62
C ASP A 323 -22.80 7.15 14.98
N GLU A 324 -23.25 8.05 15.86
CA GLU A 324 -24.67 8.17 16.24
C GLU A 324 -25.53 8.61 15.05
N GLN A 325 -25.10 9.64 14.32
CA GLN A 325 -25.85 10.21 13.21
C GLN A 325 -26.05 9.22 12.06
N THR A 326 -25.05 8.39 11.76
CA THR A 326 -25.10 7.42 10.65
C THR A 326 -25.64 6.06 11.08
N GLY A 327 -25.77 5.83 12.39
CA GLY A 327 -26.11 4.53 12.97
C GLY A 327 -25.04 3.46 12.70
N ALA A 328 -23.79 3.89 12.51
CA ALA A 328 -22.65 3.00 12.36
C ALA A 328 -22.22 2.44 13.71
N VAL A 329 -21.51 1.31 13.70
CA VAL A 329 -20.85 0.82 14.92
C VAL A 329 -19.85 1.88 15.38
N PRO A 330 -19.86 2.28 16.68
CA PRO A 330 -18.94 3.27 17.20
C PRO A 330 -17.49 2.97 16.86
N PHE A 331 -16.72 3.96 16.42
CA PHE A 331 -15.41 3.74 15.82
C PHE A 331 -14.46 3.00 16.76
N ARG A 332 -14.52 3.28 18.07
CA ARG A 332 -13.72 2.57 19.08
C ARG A 332 -14.03 1.07 19.10
N GLN A 333 -15.32 0.73 19.11
CA GLN A 333 -15.76 -0.67 19.06
C GLN A 333 -15.39 -1.32 17.72
N SER A 334 -15.52 -0.57 16.63
CA SER A 334 -15.17 -1.03 15.30
C SER A 334 -13.68 -1.40 15.19
N LEU A 335 -12.79 -0.54 15.72
CA LEU A 335 -11.33 -0.81 15.76
C LEU A 335 -11.00 -2.09 16.54
N GLU A 336 -11.61 -2.28 17.72
CA GLU A 336 -11.42 -3.48 18.53
C GLU A 336 -11.95 -4.75 17.86
N ARG A 337 -13.16 -4.69 17.28
CA ARG A 337 -13.79 -5.82 16.59
C ARG A 337 -12.99 -6.25 15.39
N THR A 338 -12.53 -5.29 14.59
CA THR A 338 -11.69 -5.55 13.42
C THR A 338 -10.31 -6.08 13.81
N GLN A 339 -9.77 -5.68 14.96
CA GLN A 339 -8.54 -6.27 15.48
C GLN A 339 -8.73 -7.74 15.81
N LYS A 340 -9.79 -8.07 16.53
CA LYS A 340 -10.14 -9.46 16.86
C LYS A 340 -10.39 -10.29 15.61
N GLU A 341 -11.06 -9.73 14.59
CA GLU A 341 -11.27 -10.38 13.31
C GLU A 341 -9.94 -10.77 12.64
N LEU A 342 -9.00 -9.83 12.55
CA LEU A 342 -7.69 -10.06 11.93
C LEU A 342 -6.82 -11.02 12.76
N GLU A 343 -6.85 -10.91 14.09
CA GLU A 343 -6.20 -11.85 15.00
C GLU A 343 -6.74 -13.28 14.82
N ASN A 344 -8.05 -13.45 14.63
CA ASN A 344 -8.65 -14.76 14.34
C ASN A 344 -8.18 -15.33 13.00
N HIS A 345 -8.06 -14.49 11.96
CA HIS A 345 -7.49 -14.91 10.68
C HIS A 345 -6.04 -15.38 10.81
N LEU A 346 -5.24 -14.65 11.58
CA LEU A 346 -3.86 -14.98 11.84
C LEU A 346 -3.71 -16.25 12.70
N ALA A 347 -4.54 -16.43 13.73
CA ALA A 347 -4.57 -17.62 14.56
C ALA A 347 -4.93 -18.87 13.75
N ALA A 348 -5.92 -18.77 12.86
CA ALA A 348 -6.26 -19.85 11.94
C ALA A 348 -5.09 -20.21 11.02
N ALA A 349 -4.35 -19.21 10.52
CA ALA A 349 -3.17 -19.44 9.71
C ALA A 349 -2.02 -20.09 10.49
N ARG A 350 -1.79 -19.68 11.74
CA ARG A 350 -0.77 -20.28 12.63
C ARG A 350 -1.05 -21.75 12.89
N ILE A 351 -2.29 -22.11 13.22
CA ILE A 351 -2.69 -23.51 13.44
C ILE A 351 -2.43 -24.32 12.18
N LEU A 352 -2.88 -23.78 11.05
CA LEU A 352 -2.77 -24.42 9.75
C LEU A 352 -1.30 -24.64 9.34
N PHE A 353 -0.48 -23.60 9.27
CA PHE A 353 0.92 -23.70 8.82
C PHE A 353 1.84 -24.31 9.89
N GLY A 354 1.51 -24.15 11.18
CA GLY A 354 2.26 -24.75 12.29
C GLY A 354 2.18 -26.28 12.31
N ALA A 355 1.08 -26.86 11.83
CA ALA A 355 0.95 -28.31 11.67
C ALA A 355 1.97 -28.90 10.66
N PHE A 356 2.56 -28.05 9.80
CA PHE A 356 3.51 -28.44 8.74
C PHE A 356 4.74 -27.52 8.75
N ALA A 357 5.28 -27.24 9.95
CA ALA A 357 6.22 -26.15 10.15
C ALA A 357 7.51 -26.23 9.29
N LYS A 358 7.95 -27.45 8.94
CA LYS A 358 9.17 -27.65 8.15
C LYS A 358 8.94 -27.33 6.67
N GLU A 359 7.78 -27.70 6.15
CA GLU A 359 7.34 -27.51 4.77
C GLU A 359 6.78 -26.10 4.54
N ALA A 360 6.29 -25.45 5.59
CA ALA A 360 5.62 -24.15 5.57
C ALA A 360 6.47 -23.01 6.15
N ALA A 361 7.81 -23.13 6.16
CA ALA A 361 8.70 -22.16 6.78
C ALA A 361 8.50 -20.72 6.25
N HIS A 362 8.34 -20.55 4.94
CA HIS A 362 8.07 -19.25 4.32
C HIS A 362 6.67 -18.70 4.67
N GLN A 363 5.68 -19.58 4.79
CA GLN A 363 4.33 -19.24 5.22
C GLN A 363 4.35 -18.75 6.67
N LEU A 364 5.10 -19.44 7.54
CA LEU A 364 5.28 -19.06 8.94
C LEU A 364 6.03 -17.72 9.09
N GLU A 365 7.00 -17.45 8.23
CA GLU A 365 7.68 -16.14 8.16
C GLU A 365 6.70 -15.02 7.74
N ALA A 366 5.82 -15.29 6.75
CA ALA A 366 4.81 -14.34 6.30
C ALA A 366 3.75 -14.06 7.38
N VAL A 367 3.35 -15.11 8.11
CA VAL A 367 2.47 -15.06 9.29
C VAL A 367 3.13 -14.23 10.39
N SER A 368 4.39 -14.49 10.72
CA SER A 368 5.14 -13.71 11.72
C SER A 368 5.25 -12.24 11.33
N THR A 369 5.45 -11.94 10.04
CA THR A 369 5.49 -10.57 9.55
C THR A 369 4.11 -9.90 9.70
N TYR A 370 3.01 -10.61 9.44
CA TYR A 370 1.67 -10.06 9.61
C TYR A 370 1.30 -9.90 11.09
N ASP A 371 1.81 -10.76 11.98
CA ASP A 371 1.69 -10.59 13.43
C ASP A 371 2.33 -9.31 13.93
N ALA A 372 3.51 -8.96 13.42
CA ALA A 372 4.16 -7.68 13.71
C ALA A 372 3.29 -6.50 13.26
N VAL A 373 2.67 -6.59 12.08
CA VAL A 373 1.71 -5.58 11.58
C VAL A 373 0.50 -5.44 12.52
N LEU A 374 -0.08 -6.56 12.97
CA LEU A 374 -1.21 -6.53 13.92
C LEU A 374 -0.80 -6.04 15.31
N SER A 375 0.46 -6.20 15.69
CA SER A 375 1.01 -5.66 16.94
C SER A 375 1.16 -4.13 16.84
N CYS A 376 1.70 -3.61 15.74
CA CYS A 376 1.72 -2.17 15.47
C CYS A 376 0.31 -1.59 15.42
N ARG A 377 -0.62 -2.30 14.79
CA ARG A 377 -2.04 -1.92 14.76
C ARG A 377 -2.64 -1.83 16.15
N ARG A 378 -2.40 -2.83 17.02
CA ARG A 378 -2.88 -2.81 18.40
C ARG A 378 -2.37 -1.57 19.14
N ALA A 379 -1.07 -1.31 19.06
CA ALA A 379 -0.47 -0.12 19.67
C ALA A 379 -1.10 1.18 19.15
N LEU A 380 -1.34 1.29 17.84
CA LEU A 380 -2.03 2.44 17.26
C LEU A 380 -3.46 2.58 17.76
N ILE A 381 -4.23 1.49 17.78
CA ILE A 381 -5.63 1.48 18.25
C ILE A 381 -5.71 1.91 19.70
N ASP A 382 -4.86 1.34 20.55
CA ASP A 382 -4.86 1.65 21.98
C ASP A 382 -4.55 3.14 22.21
N ALA A 383 -3.60 3.71 21.45
CA ALA A 383 -3.28 5.13 21.49
C ALA A 383 -4.43 6.02 20.96
N VAL A 384 -5.03 5.67 19.82
CA VAL A 384 -6.14 6.42 19.21
C VAL A 384 -7.41 6.36 20.06
N ILE A 385 -7.69 5.24 20.72
CA ILE A 385 -8.83 5.11 21.63
C ILE A 385 -8.62 5.96 22.88
N ALA A 386 -7.41 5.95 23.44
CA ALA A 386 -7.06 6.70 24.65
C ALA A 386 -7.08 8.22 24.44
N ASP A 387 -6.50 8.69 23.32
CA ASP A 387 -6.50 10.10 22.95
C ASP A 387 -6.65 10.26 21.43
N PRO A 388 -7.91 10.25 20.93
CA PRO A 388 -8.16 10.40 19.50
C PRO A 388 -7.69 11.75 18.98
N LEU A 389 -7.73 12.82 19.80
CA LEU A 389 -7.38 14.18 19.38
C LEU A 389 -5.92 14.26 18.93
N THR A 390 -5.01 13.62 19.67
CA THR A 390 -3.59 13.59 19.31
C THR A 390 -3.31 12.92 17.97
N TYR A 391 -4.18 12.01 17.51
CA TYR A 391 -4.06 11.40 16.17
C TYR A 391 -4.75 12.23 15.06
N VAL A 392 -5.96 12.75 15.34
CA VAL A 392 -6.71 13.51 14.33
C VAL A 392 -6.16 14.91 14.13
N ASP A 393 -5.61 15.59 15.13
CA ASP A 393 -4.96 16.88 14.91
C ASP A 393 -3.60 16.67 14.21
N PRO A 394 -3.40 17.14 12.96
CA PRO A 394 -2.15 16.89 12.24
C PRO A 394 -0.93 17.53 12.92
N GLY A 395 -1.12 18.61 13.70
CA GLY A 395 -0.07 19.27 14.46
C GLY A 395 0.39 18.42 15.63
N LEU A 396 -0.55 17.97 16.46
CA LEU A 396 -0.27 17.09 17.59
C LEU A 396 0.28 15.74 17.10
N TRP A 397 -0.27 15.20 16.02
CA TRP A 397 0.22 13.96 15.41
C TRP A 397 1.69 14.08 15.00
N MET A 398 2.08 15.19 14.35
CA MET A 398 3.46 15.44 13.93
C MET A 398 4.44 15.63 15.09
N GLU A 399 3.97 16.24 16.19
CA GLU A 399 4.76 16.43 17.42
C GLU A 399 5.03 15.11 18.13
N ASN A 400 4.13 14.14 17.95
CA ASN A 400 4.18 12.82 18.55
C ASN A 400 4.65 11.73 17.57
N LEU A 401 5.31 12.07 16.44
CA LEU A 401 5.71 11.07 15.43
C LEU A 401 6.48 9.88 16.00
N GLY A 402 7.40 10.12 16.93
CA GLY A 402 8.16 9.04 17.58
C GLY A 402 7.34 8.15 18.50
N ASN A 403 6.15 8.57 18.91
CA ASN A 403 5.25 7.80 19.78
C ASN A 403 4.31 6.88 18.97
N TRP A 404 4.15 7.12 17.67
CA TRP A 404 3.35 6.26 16.81
C TRP A 404 4.14 5.04 16.31
N PRO A 405 3.47 3.93 15.97
CA PRO A 405 4.13 2.78 15.37
C PRO A 405 4.90 3.17 14.11
N GLN A 406 6.07 2.58 13.91
CA GLN A 406 6.91 2.89 12.75
C GLN A 406 6.97 1.72 11.78
N CYS A 407 7.45 2.00 10.57
CA CYS A 407 7.63 1.00 9.53
C CYS A 407 9.02 1.10 8.88
N PRO A 408 9.49 0.00 8.26
CA PRO A 408 10.70 -0.02 7.45
C PRO A 408 10.71 1.07 6.38
N VAL A 409 11.86 1.67 6.17
CA VAL A 409 12.07 2.72 5.18
C VAL A 409 13.08 2.25 4.15
N HIS A 410 12.75 2.44 2.87
CA HIS A 410 13.67 2.23 1.75
C HIS A 410 13.99 3.57 1.08
N MET A 411 15.20 4.08 1.32
CA MET A 411 15.74 5.25 0.63
C MET A 411 16.39 4.84 -0.69
N LYS A 412 15.89 5.39 -1.80
CA LYS A 412 16.29 5.07 -3.18
C LYS A 412 17.07 6.23 -3.79
N PHE A 413 18.38 6.08 -3.94
CA PHE A 413 19.26 7.03 -4.65
C PHE A 413 19.45 6.63 -6.11
N SER A 414 19.32 5.32 -6.39
CA SER A 414 19.34 4.74 -7.73
C SER A 414 18.31 5.35 -8.69
N ALA A 415 17.21 5.89 -8.19
CA ALA A 415 16.22 6.63 -8.97
C ALA A 415 16.81 7.87 -9.66
N GLY A 416 17.74 8.56 -9.00
CA GLY A 416 18.51 9.68 -9.55
C GLY A 416 19.79 9.26 -10.28
N ARG A 417 20.06 7.95 -10.39
CA ARG A 417 21.32 7.38 -10.93
C ARG A 417 22.57 7.91 -10.23
N PHE A 418 22.48 8.17 -8.93
CA PHE A 418 23.63 8.50 -8.10
C PHE A 418 23.75 7.52 -6.92
N GLY A 419 24.98 7.39 -6.41
CA GLY A 419 25.27 6.67 -5.18
C GLY A 419 25.90 7.61 -4.16
N LEU A 420 25.86 7.23 -2.89
CA LEU A 420 26.48 8.00 -1.80
C LEU A 420 27.66 7.23 -1.20
N PRO A 421 28.76 7.89 -0.83
CA PRO A 421 29.84 7.24 -0.12
C PRO A 421 29.32 6.54 1.14
N ARG A 422 29.80 5.32 1.45
CA ARG A 422 29.41 4.62 2.70
C ARG A 422 29.61 5.48 3.95
N ALA A 423 30.62 6.33 3.96
CA ALA A 423 30.91 7.26 5.05
C ALA A 423 29.77 8.26 5.32
N HIS A 424 28.91 8.56 4.34
CA HIS A 424 27.71 9.39 4.51
C HIS A 424 26.76 8.81 5.57
N PHE A 425 26.68 7.48 5.65
CA PHE A 425 25.79 6.78 6.55
C PHE A 425 26.40 6.47 7.91
N ALA A 426 27.58 7.02 8.25
CA ALA A 426 28.24 6.77 9.53
C ALA A 426 27.40 7.22 10.75
N ASN A 427 26.45 8.14 10.55
CA ASN A 427 25.55 8.64 11.58
C ASN A 427 24.16 7.99 11.55
N TYR A 428 23.94 7.01 10.66
CA TYR A 428 22.67 6.29 10.57
C TYR A 428 22.64 5.17 11.62
N PRO A 429 21.46 4.66 12.00
CA PRO A 429 21.34 3.53 12.94
C PRO A 429 22.22 2.33 12.53
N ASP A 430 22.85 1.67 13.50
CA ASP A 430 23.77 0.54 13.27
C ASP A 430 23.13 -0.64 12.51
N ASP A 431 21.81 -0.76 12.54
CA ASP A 431 21.05 -1.79 11.83
C ASP A 431 20.65 -1.40 10.39
N THR A 432 21.12 -0.24 9.91
CA THR A 432 20.91 0.20 8.53
C THR A 432 21.56 -0.78 7.56
N ARG A 433 20.78 -1.24 6.59
CA ARG A 433 21.27 -2.14 5.53
C ARG A 433 21.47 -1.35 4.24
N TYR A 434 22.50 -1.73 3.49
CA TYR A 434 22.88 -1.05 2.26
C TYR A 434 22.79 -2.01 1.08
N ASN A 435 22.24 -1.54 -0.03
CA ASN A 435 22.32 -2.24 -1.30
C ASN A 435 23.28 -1.50 -2.24
N LEU A 436 24.28 -2.24 -2.72
CA LEU A 436 25.22 -1.76 -3.74
C LEU A 436 24.50 -1.90 -5.08
N SER A 437 23.83 -0.83 -5.50
CA SER A 437 23.03 -0.84 -6.73
C SER A 437 23.91 -0.95 -7.97
N SER A 438 23.42 -1.65 -8.99
CA SER A 438 24.00 -1.67 -10.34
C SER A 438 23.97 -0.31 -11.05
N ALA A 439 23.23 0.67 -10.51
CA ALA A 439 23.23 2.05 -11.00
C ALA A 439 24.49 2.84 -10.60
N VAL A 440 25.30 2.30 -9.67
CA VAL A 440 26.59 2.88 -9.31
C VAL A 440 27.63 2.45 -10.36
N PRO A 441 28.44 3.38 -10.91
CA PRO A 441 29.52 3.03 -11.82
C PRO A 441 30.42 1.93 -11.23
N PRO A 442 30.88 0.93 -12.01
CA PRO A 442 31.64 -0.21 -11.49
C PRO A 442 32.85 0.18 -10.64
N GLU A 443 33.52 1.28 -10.98
CA GLU A 443 34.65 1.87 -10.24
C GLU A 443 34.29 2.37 -8.83
N HIS A 444 33.00 2.52 -8.53
CA HIS A 444 32.47 3.01 -7.26
C HIS A 444 31.61 1.98 -6.52
N ALA A 445 31.39 0.79 -7.09
CA ALA A 445 30.51 -0.24 -6.54
C ALA A 445 30.86 -0.67 -5.10
N ASP A 446 32.15 -0.65 -4.73
CA ASP A 446 32.60 -1.05 -3.39
C ASP A 446 32.56 0.09 -2.35
N SER A 447 32.48 1.34 -2.79
CA SER A 447 32.58 2.53 -1.93
C SER A 447 31.27 3.32 -1.81
N HIS A 448 30.31 3.09 -2.72
CA HIS A 448 29.05 3.83 -2.78
C HIS A 448 27.84 2.93 -2.58
N VAL A 449 26.83 3.48 -1.94
CA VAL A 449 25.54 2.86 -1.67
C VAL A 449 24.52 3.41 -2.66
N GLY A 450 23.79 2.53 -3.33
CA GLY A 450 22.74 2.92 -4.27
C GLY A 450 21.36 3.04 -3.64
N ASP A 451 21.08 2.21 -2.63
CA ASP A 451 19.88 2.29 -1.80
C ASP A 451 20.22 1.99 -0.32
N ALA A 452 19.50 2.59 0.61
CA ALA A 452 19.60 2.32 2.05
C ALA A 452 18.25 1.85 2.62
N TYR A 453 18.30 0.90 3.55
CA TYR A 453 17.14 0.36 4.25
C TYR A 453 17.29 0.64 5.74
N LEU A 454 16.40 1.47 6.27
CA LEU A 454 16.30 1.74 7.69
C LEU A 454 15.20 0.89 8.30
N ARG A 455 15.34 0.55 9.58
CA ARG A 455 14.27 -0.08 10.35
C ARG A 455 13.09 0.86 10.55
N SER A 456 13.36 2.13 10.82
CA SER A 456 12.38 3.20 10.98
C SER A 456 13.08 4.55 10.90
N PHE A 457 12.29 5.61 10.75
CA PHE A 457 12.79 6.99 10.83
C PHE A 457 12.94 7.49 12.27
N PHE A 458 12.02 7.08 13.14
CA PHE A 458 12.03 7.43 14.56
C PHE A 458 12.26 6.17 15.40
N PRO A 459 12.98 6.28 16.54
CA PRO A 459 13.01 5.19 17.52
C PRO A 459 11.58 4.90 17.97
N SER A 460 11.14 3.64 17.89
CA SER A 460 9.83 3.22 18.38
C SER A 460 9.91 1.91 19.13
N LEU A 461 8.98 1.72 20.07
CA LEU A 461 8.79 0.47 20.79
C LEU A 461 8.10 -0.60 19.92
N HIS A 462 7.50 -0.20 18.80
CA HIS A 462 6.71 -1.07 17.92
C HIS A 462 7.14 -0.89 16.47
N ASP A 463 8.01 -1.80 16.01
CA ASP A 463 8.53 -1.82 14.64
C ASP A 463 8.23 -3.14 13.93
N ILE A 464 8.06 -3.06 12.61
CA ILE A 464 8.02 -4.23 11.74
C ILE A 464 9.48 -4.62 11.39
N PRO A 465 9.90 -5.88 11.57
CA PRO A 465 11.27 -6.31 11.23
C PRO A 465 11.60 -6.10 9.75
N SER A 466 12.81 -5.62 9.43
CA SER A 466 13.24 -5.31 8.05
C SER A 466 13.67 -6.55 7.22
N ALA A 467 14.17 -7.60 7.87
CA ALA A 467 14.77 -8.76 7.18
C ALA A 467 13.79 -9.65 6.37
N PRO A 468 12.56 -9.95 6.86
CA PRO A 468 11.60 -10.76 6.11
C PRO A 468 11.07 -10.05 4.87
N VAL A 469 11.10 -8.71 4.88
CA VAL A 469 10.41 -7.85 3.91
C VAL A 469 11.00 -8.01 2.50
N ILE A 470 12.33 -8.08 2.38
CA ILE A 470 13.03 -8.09 1.07
C ILE A 470 12.81 -9.40 0.31
N LYS A 471 12.94 -10.56 0.97
CA LYS A 471 12.69 -11.87 0.32
C LYS A 471 11.22 -12.03 -0.07
N HIS A 472 10.32 -11.56 0.78
CA HIS A 472 8.88 -11.57 0.48
C HIS A 472 8.51 -10.59 -0.64
N GLN A 473 9.29 -9.52 -0.85
CA GLN A 473 9.07 -8.56 -1.94
C GLN A 473 9.18 -9.18 -3.31
N GLN A 474 10.22 -9.98 -3.53
CA GLN A 474 10.44 -10.64 -4.82
C GLN A 474 9.33 -11.65 -5.12
N ILE A 475 8.92 -12.43 -4.11
CA ILE A 475 7.84 -13.42 -4.24
C ILE A 475 6.48 -12.73 -4.45
N ASN A 476 6.18 -11.68 -3.68
CA ASN A 476 4.93 -10.92 -3.82
C ASN A 476 4.86 -10.18 -5.15
N LEU A 477 5.97 -9.59 -5.62
CA LEU A 477 6.03 -8.92 -6.92
C LEU A 477 5.83 -9.93 -8.07
N LEU A 478 6.48 -11.09 -7.99
CA LEU A 478 6.26 -12.19 -8.94
C LEU A 478 4.79 -12.64 -8.94
N PHE A 479 4.19 -12.75 -7.76
CA PHE A 479 2.78 -13.10 -7.64
C PHE A 479 1.86 -12.01 -8.20
N GLU A 480 2.07 -10.74 -7.85
CA GLU A 480 1.29 -9.61 -8.35
C GLU A 480 1.38 -9.51 -9.87
N LEU A 481 2.55 -9.73 -10.47
CA LEU A 481 2.71 -9.87 -11.92
C LEU A 481 1.83 -11.02 -12.47
N LEU A 482 1.94 -12.22 -11.90
CA LEU A 482 1.25 -13.41 -12.41
C LEU A 482 -0.29 -13.36 -12.25
N VAL A 483 -0.79 -12.62 -11.27
CA VAL A 483 -2.19 -12.69 -10.81
C VAL A 483 -2.96 -11.40 -11.06
N GLU A 484 -2.32 -10.23 -10.91
CA GLU A 484 -2.92 -8.91 -11.09
C GLU A 484 -1.90 -7.91 -11.66
N PRO A 485 -1.45 -8.07 -12.91
CA PRO A 485 -0.37 -7.27 -13.48
C PRO A 485 -0.68 -5.76 -13.53
N GLU A 486 -1.97 -5.41 -13.62
CA GLU A 486 -2.50 -4.05 -13.54
C GLU A 486 -2.13 -3.34 -12.22
N SER A 487 -1.75 -4.10 -11.18
CA SER A 487 -1.35 -3.57 -9.87
C SER A 487 0.14 -3.23 -9.77
N VAL A 488 0.96 -3.63 -10.74
CA VAL A 488 2.39 -3.35 -10.79
C VAL A 488 2.65 -2.05 -11.55
N ARG A 489 3.54 -1.18 -11.04
CA ARG A 489 3.80 0.13 -11.63
C ARG A 489 4.27 -0.02 -13.10
N PRO A 490 3.85 0.84 -14.05
CA PRO A 490 4.11 0.66 -15.48
C PRO A 490 5.58 0.51 -15.88
N ILE A 491 6.51 1.19 -15.19
CA ILE A 491 7.95 1.14 -15.49
C ILE A 491 8.56 -0.19 -15.06
N ASP A 492 8.22 -0.65 -13.85
CA ASP A 492 8.62 -1.97 -13.34
C ASP A 492 7.94 -3.06 -14.18
N ALA A 493 6.66 -2.85 -14.50
CA ALA A 493 5.86 -3.73 -15.31
C ALA A 493 6.40 -3.85 -16.73
N MET A 494 6.89 -2.81 -17.41
CA MET A 494 7.35 -2.94 -18.81
C MET A 494 8.65 -3.73 -18.90
N ALA A 495 9.64 -3.47 -18.04
CA ALA A 495 10.88 -4.25 -18.01
C ALA A 495 10.64 -5.69 -17.51
N LEU A 496 9.77 -5.89 -16.51
CA LEU A 496 9.43 -7.22 -15.98
C LEU A 496 8.44 -7.98 -16.87
N ARG A 497 7.60 -7.28 -17.64
CA ARG A 497 6.70 -7.84 -18.66
C ARG A 497 7.50 -8.21 -19.89
N ASP A 498 8.37 -7.35 -20.39
CA ASP A 498 9.32 -7.73 -21.44
C ASP A 498 10.19 -8.90 -20.95
N PHE A 499 10.62 -8.92 -19.69
CA PHE A 499 11.33 -10.07 -19.13
C PHE A 499 10.46 -11.33 -19.00
N ALA A 500 9.20 -11.23 -18.54
CA ALA A 500 8.28 -12.36 -18.43
C ALA A 500 7.77 -12.87 -19.79
N GLU A 501 7.62 -11.98 -20.76
CA GLU A 501 7.20 -12.25 -22.14
C GLU A 501 8.38 -12.78 -22.99
N THR A 502 9.63 -12.36 -22.71
CA THR A 502 10.84 -12.80 -23.44
C THR A 502 11.50 -14.02 -22.79
N ASN A 503 11.40 -14.18 -21.46
CA ASN A 503 11.90 -15.31 -20.68
C ASN A 503 10.78 -15.97 -19.89
N TRP A 504 10.05 -16.86 -20.57
CA TRP A 504 8.94 -17.64 -20.03
C TRP A 504 9.29 -18.33 -18.69
N GLY A 505 8.89 -17.72 -17.58
CA GLY A 505 8.73 -18.27 -16.22
C GLY A 505 9.97 -18.88 -15.53
N LYS A 506 10.63 -19.86 -16.15
CA LYS A 506 11.75 -20.62 -15.58
C LYS A 506 12.99 -19.75 -15.35
N THR A 507 13.37 -18.90 -16.29
CA THR A 507 14.62 -18.08 -16.18
C THR A 507 14.50 -16.99 -15.10
N LEU A 508 13.35 -16.32 -14.98
CA LEU A 508 13.12 -15.26 -13.98
C LEU A 508 13.21 -15.79 -12.54
N VAL A 509 12.79 -17.04 -12.31
CA VAL A 509 12.82 -17.67 -10.98
C VAL A 509 14.06 -18.57 -10.78
N GLN A 510 14.85 -18.84 -11.82
CA GLN A 510 16.21 -19.39 -11.68
C GLN A 510 17.25 -18.32 -11.32
N LEU A 511 16.91 -17.04 -11.51
CA LEU A 511 17.72 -15.88 -11.12
C LEU A 511 17.43 -15.38 -9.68
N LEU A 512 16.37 -15.91 -9.04
CA LEU A 512 16.04 -15.75 -7.63
C LEU A 512 16.50 -16.99 -6.84
#